data_AF-A0A959HJD8-F1
#
_entry.id   AF-A0A959HJD8-F1
#
_cell.length_a   1.000
_cell.length_b   1.000
_cell.length_c   1.000
_cell.angle_alpha   90.00
_cell.angle_beta   90.00
_cell.angle_gamma   90.00
#
_symmetry.space_group_name_H-M   'P 1'
#
loop_
_entity.id
_entity.type
_entity.pdbx_description
1 polymer ?
#
loop_
_entity_poly.entity_id
_entity_poly.type
_entity_poly.pdbx_seq_one_letter_code
_entity_poly.pdbx_strand_id
1 'polypeptide(L)'
;MLGAPRLPAPLSARLRETTSYLFLGFQFDRWHTQMLLRLLDVKNAARRFALHSQLPQGADNEAFILKHYRIRFLGDDEQLIQNLYDRFREENLLRPAKPNGAMTDKQIIKKCIQNDDLDDAVRHLLKACAYGNLKDEAIMIQSNFASLKKEKPMISTSDYDMKRNRIVESMLQLIKRSLERPASCYFSKAPRVGSHDPRPG
;
A
#
# COMPACT_ATOMS: atom_id res chain seq x y z
N MET A 1 3.56 24.98 27.85
CA MET A 1 4.01 25.21 26.46
C MET A 1 4.66 23.94 25.94
N LEU A 2 3.98 23.16 25.10
CA LEU A 2 4.54 21.97 24.47
C LEU A 2 5.44 22.43 23.32
N GLY A 3 6.76 22.35 23.50
CA GLY A 3 7.72 22.65 22.45
C GLY A 3 7.46 21.76 21.23
N ALA A 4 7.43 22.35 20.03
CA ALA A 4 7.21 21.60 18.81
C ALA A 4 8.24 20.45 18.71
N PRO A 5 7.80 19.21 18.40
CA PRO A 5 8.69 18.06 18.31
C PRO A 5 9.78 18.35 17.28
N ARG A 6 11.02 18.42 17.73
CA ARG A 6 12.18 18.63 16.85
C ARG A 6 12.54 17.31 16.18
N LEU A 7 12.80 17.36 14.87
CA LEU A 7 13.35 16.22 14.15
C LEU A 7 14.69 15.80 14.79
N PRO A 8 15.00 14.49 14.85
CA PRO A 8 16.30 14.01 15.29
C PRO A 8 17.42 14.76 14.56
N ALA A 9 18.45 15.19 15.29
CA ALA A 9 19.59 15.95 14.76
C ALA A 9 20.21 15.38 13.46
N PRO A 10 20.44 14.06 13.31
CA PRO A 10 21.01 13.53 12.07
C PRO A 10 20.08 13.70 10.86
N LEU A 11 18.76 13.62 11.10
CA LEU A 11 17.76 13.72 10.05
C LEU A 11 17.53 15.19 9.65
N SER A 12 17.54 16.11 10.62
CA SER A 12 17.44 17.54 10.34
C SER A 12 18.67 18.08 9.59
N ALA A 13 19.88 17.59 9.88
CA ALA A 13 21.09 17.94 9.13
C ALA A 13 20.99 17.52 7.66
N ARG A 14 20.65 16.24 7.42
CA ARG A 14 20.45 15.69 6.06
C ARG A 14 19.38 16.45 5.27
N LEU A 15 18.27 16.79 5.92
CA LEU A 15 17.20 17.55 5.28
C LEU A 15 17.63 18.97 4.93
N ARG A 16 18.49 19.61 5.72
CA ARG A 16 19.01 20.95 5.40
C ARG A 16 19.95 20.96 4.19
N GLU A 17 20.73 19.89 4.00
CA GLU A 17 21.64 19.74 2.86
C GLU A 17 20.92 19.35 1.56
N THR A 18 19.66 18.92 1.66
CA THR A 18 18.88 18.44 0.52
C THR A 18 18.43 19.61 -0.37
N THR A 19 18.73 19.54 -1.67
CA THR A 19 18.40 20.59 -2.65
C THR A 19 17.07 20.38 -3.36
N SER A 20 16.51 19.18 -3.31
CA SER A 20 15.23 18.85 -3.96
C SER A 20 14.45 17.77 -3.21
N TYR A 21 13.13 17.91 -3.17
CA TYR A 21 12.19 16.93 -2.61
C TYR A 21 11.22 16.44 -3.68
N LEU A 22 11.01 15.13 -3.72
CA LEU A 22 10.03 14.48 -4.57
C LEU A 22 8.99 13.78 -3.69
N PHE A 23 7.73 14.22 -3.80
CA PHE A 23 6.59 13.65 -3.10
C PHE A 23 5.82 12.75 -4.06
N LEU A 24 5.73 11.45 -3.75
CA LEU A 24 5.05 10.45 -4.57
C LEU A 24 3.80 9.95 -3.84
N GLY A 25 2.62 10.05 -4.47
CA GLY A 25 1.37 9.54 -3.89
C GLY A 25 0.95 10.24 -2.60
N PHE A 26 1.37 11.49 -2.41
CA PHE A 26 1.22 12.21 -1.15
C PHE A 26 -0.15 12.86 -1.02
N GLN A 27 -0.79 12.74 0.15
CA GLN A 27 -2.07 13.40 0.47
C GLN A 27 -1.80 14.66 1.29
N PHE A 28 -1.89 15.83 0.64
CA PHE A 28 -1.55 17.12 1.27
C PHE A 28 -2.59 17.64 2.26
N ASP A 29 -3.82 17.13 2.19
CA ASP A 29 -4.93 17.52 3.08
C ASP A 29 -4.81 16.93 4.48
N ARG A 30 -4.01 15.89 4.65
CA ARG A 30 -3.87 15.22 5.94
C ARG A 30 -3.06 16.11 6.89
N TRP A 31 -3.59 16.32 8.10
CA TRP A 31 -2.92 17.08 9.17
C TRP A 31 -1.44 16.69 9.38
N HIS A 32 -1.14 15.38 9.40
CA HIS A 32 0.22 14.89 9.61
C HIS A 32 1.16 15.26 8.45
N THR A 33 0.66 15.32 7.22
CA THR A 33 1.40 15.82 6.06
C THR A 33 1.72 17.30 6.20
N GLN A 34 0.75 18.10 6.64
CA GLN A 34 0.97 19.53 6.88
C GLN A 34 2.01 19.76 7.99
N MET A 35 1.99 18.95 9.05
CA MET A 35 3.04 18.96 10.08
C MET A 35 4.41 18.61 9.51
N LEU A 36 4.51 17.56 8.69
CA LEU A 36 5.76 17.19 8.03
C LEU A 36 6.30 18.32 7.16
N LEU A 37 5.45 18.96 6.37
CA LEU A 37 5.84 20.09 5.53
C LEU A 37 6.31 21.31 6.34
N ARG A 38 5.75 21.55 7.53
CA ARG A 38 6.26 22.59 8.46
C ARG A 38 7.64 22.26 9.01
N LEU A 39 7.97 20.98 9.18
CA LEU A 39 9.28 20.52 9.64
C LEU A 39 10.34 20.58 8.53
N LEU A 40 9.94 20.44 7.28
CA LEU A 40 10.78 20.64 6.10
C LEU A 40 11.00 22.14 5.88
N ASP A 41 11.95 22.70 6.64
CA ASP A 41 12.25 24.14 6.72
C ASP A 41 12.07 24.88 5.37
N VAL A 42 11.10 25.80 5.34
CA VAL A 42 10.69 26.54 4.14
C VAL A 42 11.79 27.50 3.66
N LYS A 43 12.76 27.80 4.52
CA LYS A 43 13.84 28.76 4.26
C LYS A 43 14.87 28.26 3.24
N ASN A 44 15.05 26.96 3.11
CA ASN A 44 15.92 26.41 2.09
C ASN A 44 15.17 26.39 0.75
N ALA A 45 15.81 26.97 -0.29
CA ALA A 45 15.30 27.06 -1.66
C ALA A 45 15.23 25.71 -2.38
N ALA A 46 15.05 24.62 -1.63
CA ALA A 46 14.94 23.28 -2.16
C ALA A 46 13.70 23.20 -3.05
N ARG A 47 13.89 22.69 -4.28
CA ARG A 47 12.81 22.52 -5.24
C ARG A 47 11.91 21.39 -4.75
N ARG A 48 10.59 21.58 -4.75
CA ARG A 48 9.63 20.58 -4.27
C ARG A 48 8.71 20.18 -5.41
N PHE A 49 8.63 18.88 -5.66
CA PHE A 49 7.89 18.29 -6.76
C PHE A 49 6.90 17.26 -6.22
N ALA A 50 5.69 17.22 -6.75
CA ALA A 50 4.69 16.23 -6.38
C ALA A 50 4.12 15.52 -7.62
N LEU A 51 4.08 14.19 -7.57
CA LEU A 51 3.57 13.30 -8.61
C LEU A 51 2.51 12.37 -8.04
N HIS A 52 1.46 12.11 -8.82
CA HIS A 52 0.30 11.29 -8.43
C HIS A 52 -0.32 11.67 -7.07
N SER A 53 -0.23 12.93 -6.69
CA SER A 53 -0.80 13.46 -5.45
C SER A 53 -2.17 14.06 -5.73
N GLN A 54 -3.16 13.71 -4.91
CA GLN A 54 -4.47 14.35 -4.97
C GLN A 54 -4.32 15.82 -4.57
N LEU A 55 -4.76 16.72 -5.44
CA LEU A 55 -4.89 18.13 -5.10
C LEU A 55 -5.95 18.30 -4.01
N PRO A 56 -5.71 19.19 -3.03
CA PRO A 56 -6.70 19.56 -2.04
C PRO A 56 -8.04 19.92 -2.67
N GLN A 57 -9.13 19.35 -2.14
CA GLN A 57 -10.46 19.82 -2.50
C GLN A 57 -10.70 21.18 -1.82
N GLY A 58 -10.56 22.27 -2.59
CA GLY A 58 -10.81 23.65 -2.16
C GLY A 58 -9.72 24.61 -2.62
N ALA A 59 -10.12 25.66 -3.35
CA ALA A 59 -9.21 26.65 -3.96
C ALA A 59 -8.27 27.31 -2.93
N ASP A 60 -8.74 27.52 -1.70
CA ASP A 60 -7.95 28.13 -0.63
C ASP A 60 -6.82 27.23 -0.13
N ASN A 61 -7.05 25.91 -0.08
CA ASN A 61 -6.05 24.95 0.38
C ASN A 61 -4.95 24.75 -0.67
N GLU A 62 -5.33 24.72 -1.95
CA GLU A 62 -4.39 24.66 -3.07
C GLU A 62 -3.48 25.90 -3.07
N ALA A 63 -4.07 27.10 -3.02
CA ALA A 63 -3.32 28.35 -2.98
C ALA A 63 -2.40 28.42 -1.75
N PHE A 64 -2.88 27.96 -0.58
CA PHE A 64 -2.09 27.89 0.64
C PHE A 64 -0.88 26.96 0.46
N ILE A 65 -1.07 25.76 -0.08
CA ILE A 65 0.00 24.76 -0.24
C ILE A 65 1.04 25.22 -1.28
N LEU A 66 0.59 25.73 -2.43
CA LEU A 66 1.46 26.25 -3.47
C LEU A 66 2.29 27.43 -2.96
N LYS A 67 1.66 28.38 -2.26
CA LYS A 67 2.30 29.62 -1.80
C LYS A 67 3.23 29.40 -0.60
N HIS A 68 2.80 28.62 0.40
CA HIS A 68 3.59 28.42 1.62
C HIS A 68 4.70 27.39 1.45
N TYR A 69 4.46 26.31 0.70
CA TYR A 69 5.42 25.22 0.58
C TYR A 69 6.18 25.21 -0.75
N ARG A 70 5.85 26.08 -1.72
CA ARG A 70 6.51 26.17 -3.03
C ARG A 70 6.59 24.82 -3.75
N ILE A 71 5.55 24.00 -3.59
CA ILE A 71 5.46 22.68 -4.23
C ILE A 71 4.94 22.90 -5.65
N ARG A 72 5.62 22.29 -6.63
CA ARG A 72 5.15 22.21 -8.01
C ARG A 72 4.53 20.83 -8.23
N PHE A 73 3.26 20.81 -8.60
CA PHE A 73 2.58 19.59 -9.02
C PHE A 73 2.93 19.33 -10.47
N LEU A 74 3.51 18.16 -10.74
CA LEU A 74 3.90 17.74 -12.09
C LEU A 74 2.81 16.93 -12.79
N GLY A 75 1.70 16.65 -12.12
CA GLY A 75 0.60 15.84 -12.69
C GLY A 75 1.01 14.38 -12.90
N ASP A 76 0.52 13.79 -14.00
CA ASP A 76 0.91 12.47 -14.51
C ASP A 76 2.10 12.59 -15.48
N ASP A 77 3.23 13.12 -14.98
CA ASP A 77 4.47 13.11 -15.76
C ASP A 77 5.18 11.75 -15.57
N GLU A 78 4.59 10.71 -16.18
CA GLU A 78 5.14 9.34 -16.17
C GLU A 78 6.55 9.30 -16.80
N GLN A 79 6.81 10.19 -17.77
CA GLN A 79 8.10 10.28 -18.44
C GLN A 79 9.21 10.73 -17.49
N LEU A 80 8.93 11.67 -16.58
CA LEU A 80 9.90 12.08 -15.57
C LEU A 80 10.31 10.92 -14.65
N ILE A 81 9.35 10.11 -14.21
CA ILE A 81 9.64 8.93 -13.37
C ILE A 81 10.46 7.90 -14.13
N GLN A 82 10.09 7.64 -15.38
CA GLN A 82 10.83 6.71 -16.22
C GLN A 82 12.28 7.16 -16.43
N ASN A 83 12.48 8.44 -16.76
CA ASN A 83 13.80 9.04 -16.92
C ASN A 83 14.63 9.01 -15.63
N LEU A 84 14.00 9.23 -14.47
CA LEU A 84 14.66 9.09 -13.16
C LEU A 84 15.07 7.64 -12.92
N TYR A 85 14.17 6.69 -13.17
CA TYR A 85 14.45 5.27 -13.01
C TYR A 85 15.63 4.83 -13.89
N ASP A 86 15.64 5.22 -15.16
CA ASP A 86 16.67 4.84 -16.12
C ASP A 86 18.04 5.42 -15.72
N ARG A 87 18.10 6.69 -15.29
CA ARG A 87 19.36 7.27 -14.76
C ARG A 87 19.86 6.56 -13.51
N PHE A 88 18.98 6.27 -12.55
CA PHE A 88 19.38 5.56 -11.34
C PHE A 88 19.81 4.12 -11.61
N ARG A 89 19.26 3.51 -12.67
CA ARG A 89 19.66 2.20 -13.17
C ARG A 89 21.06 2.24 -13.77
N GLU A 90 21.34 3.22 -14.63
CA GLU A 90 22.65 3.45 -15.23
C GLU A 90 23.73 3.68 -14.16
N GLU A 91 23.41 4.45 -13.12
CA GLU A 91 24.33 4.72 -12.00
C GLU A 91 24.42 3.58 -10.96
N ASN A 92 23.70 2.47 -11.15
CA ASN A 92 23.61 1.36 -10.19
C ASN A 92 23.20 1.78 -8.75
N LEU A 93 22.47 2.89 -8.63
CA LEU A 93 21.94 3.39 -7.35
C LEU A 93 20.58 2.79 -6.99
N LEU A 94 19.99 2.02 -7.92
CA LEU A 94 18.78 1.28 -7.63
C LEU A 94 19.07 0.26 -6.52
N ARG A 95 18.32 0.38 -5.42
CA ARG A 95 18.23 -0.69 -4.44
C ARG A 95 17.83 -1.97 -5.21
N PRO A 96 18.49 -3.13 -4.97
CA PRO A 96 18.03 -4.38 -5.55
C PRO A 96 16.56 -4.53 -5.18
N ALA A 97 15.70 -4.54 -6.19
CA ALA A 97 14.31 -4.86 -6.00
C ALA A 97 14.33 -6.19 -5.24
N LYS A 98 13.75 -6.21 -4.03
CA LYS A 98 13.48 -7.51 -3.40
C LYS A 98 12.77 -8.31 -4.49
N PRO A 99 13.27 -9.50 -4.87
CA PRO A 99 12.68 -10.29 -5.95
C PRO A 99 11.21 -10.32 -5.62
N ASN A 100 10.39 -9.75 -6.52
CA ASN A 100 8.99 -9.43 -6.35
C ASN A 100 8.47 -10.00 -5.03
N GLY A 101 8.31 -9.15 -4.01
CA GLY A 101 7.48 -9.54 -2.89
C GLY A 101 6.13 -9.80 -3.53
N ALA A 102 5.88 -11.05 -3.92
CA ALA A 102 4.69 -11.47 -4.62
C ALA A 102 3.58 -10.82 -3.84
N MET A 103 2.82 -9.96 -4.51
CA MET A 103 1.80 -9.14 -3.89
C MET A 103 1.09 -10.07 -2.93
N THR A 104 1.24 -9.85 -1.62
CA THR A 104 0.78 -10.83 -0.63
C THR A 104 -0.70 -11.10 -0.93
N ASP A 105 -1.22 -12.30 -0.69
CA ASP A 105 -2.62 -12.56 -1.03
C ASP A 105 -3.56 -11.49 -0.43
N LYS A 106 -3.18 -10.94 0.74
CA LYS A 106 -3.76 -9.73 1.34
C LYS A 106 -3.79 -8.49 0.43
N GLN A 107 -2.65 -8.11 -0.16
CA GLN A 107 -2.55 -6.95 -1.04
C GLN A 107 -3.34 -7.17 -2.33
N ILE A 108 -3.36 -8.40 -2.86
CA ILE A 108 -4.17 -8.77 -4.02
C ILE A 108 -5.66 -8.61 -3.68
N ILE A 109 -6.12 -9.20 -2.58
CA ILE A 109 -7.54 -9.12 -2.17
C ILE A 109 -7.97 -7.67 -1.94
N LYS A 110 -7.13 -6.85 -1.28
CA LYS A 110 -7.43 -5.42 -1.10
C LYS A 110 -7.55 -4.66 -2.42
N LYS A 111 -6.68 -4.95 -3.38
CA LYS A 111 -6.72 -4.35 -4.71
C LYS A 111 -7.98 -4.78 -5.46
N CYS A 112 -8.36 -6.05 -5.42
CA CYS A 112 -9.60 -6.55 -6.00
C CYS A 112 -10.84 -5.87 -5.40
N ILE A 113 -10.90 -5.69 -4.08
CA ILE A 113 -11.99 -4.95 -3.41
C ILE A 113 -12.06 -3.49 -3.87
N GLN A 114 -10.91 -2.82 -4.02
CA GLN A 114 -10.85 -1.43 -4.49
C GLN A 114 -11.33 -1.27 -5.93
N ASN A 115 -11.10 -2.28 -6.76
CA ASN A 115 -11.51 -2.32 -8.17
C ASN A 115 -12.94 -2.87 -8.38
N ASP A 116 -13.70 -3.10 -7.30
CA ASP A 116 -15.03 -3.74 -7.31
C ASP A 116 -15.05 -5.16 -7.91
N ASP A 117 -13.91 -5.84 -7.92
CA ASP A 117 -13.78 -7.21 -8.39
C ASP A 117 -13.89 -8.20 -7.22
N LEU A 118 -15.13 -8.40 -6.76
CA LEU A 118 -15.41 -9.25 -5.61
C LEU A 118 -15.26 -10.74 -5.90
N ASP A 119 -15.53 -11.17 -7.13
CA ASP A 119 -15.34 -12.56 -7.54
C ASP A 119 -13.86 -12.96 -7.39
N ASP A 120 -12.93 -12.10 -7.82
CA ASP A 120 -11.48 -12.35 -7.71
C ASP A 120 -11.01 -12.24 -6.27
N ALA A 121 -11.53 -11.27 -5.53
CA ALA A 121 -11.23 -11.10 -4.11
C ALA A 121 -11.57 -12.36 -3.30
N VAL A 122 -12.73 -12.99 -3.55
CA VAL A 122 -13.14 -14.23 -2.87
C VAL A 122 -12.27 -15.41 -3.28
N ARG A 123 -11.92 -15.54 -4.57
CA ARG A 123 -11.01 -16.60 -5.05
C ARG A 123 -9.65 -16.51 -4.36
N HIS A 124 -9.07 -15.32 -4.27
CA HIS A 124 -7.80 -15.10 -3.58
C HIS A 124 -7.90 -15.32 -2.07
N LEU A 125 -9.03 -14.98 -1.44
CA LEU A 125 -9.28 -15.25 -0.02
C LEU A 125 -9.26 -16.75 0.28
N LEU A 126 -9.94 -17.57 -0.52
CA LEU A 126 -9.96 -19.03 -0.34
C LEU A 126 -8.58 -19.65 -0.53
N LYS A 127 -7.81 -19.15 -1.50
CA LYS A 127 -6.43 -19.59 -1.71
C LYS A 127 -5.55 -19.25 -0.49
N ALA A 128 -5.69 -18.04 0.06
CA ALA A 128 -4.94 -17.59 1.23
C ALA A 128 -5.29 -18.39 2.49
N CYS A 129 -6.57 -18.77 2.64
CA CYS A 129 -7.09 -19.51 3.79
C CYS A 129 -7.15 -21.03 3.58
N ALA A 130 -6.60 -21.56 2.48
CA ALA A 130 -6.71 -22.99 2.12
C ALA A 130 -6.13 -23.91 3.20
N TYR A 131 -5.09 -23.46 3.90
CA TYR A 131 -4.38 -24.20 4.93
C TYR A 131 -4.46 -23.43 6.25
N GLY A 132 -5.53 -23.64 7.01
CA GLY A 132 -5.67 -23.05 8.34
C GLY A 132 -7.08 -23.16 8.92
N ASN A 133 -7.20 -22.77 10.18
CA ASN A 133 -8.47 -22.65 10.91
C ASN A 133 -9.40 -21.54 10.39
N LEU A 134 -8.92 -20.69 9.46
CA LEU A 134 -9.71 -19.63 8.82
C LEU A 134 -10.42 -20.11 7.54
N LYS A 135 -10.22 -21.38 7.15
CA LYS A 135 -10.82 -21.97 5.96
C LYS A 135 -12.34 -21.93 6.00
N ASP A 136 -12.93 -22.30 7.14
CA ASP A 136 -14.38 -22.37 7.29
C ASP A 136 -15.02 -20.98 7.21
N GLU A 137 -14.39 -19.96 7.82
CA GLU A 137 -14.79 -18.56 7.69
C GLU A 137 -14.72 -18.07 6.23
N ALA A 138 -13.65 -18.43 5.50
CA ALA A 138 -13.53 -18.08 4.09
C ALA A 138 -14.60 -18.76 3.20
N ILE A 139 -14.95 -20.02 3.50
CA ILE A 139 -16.02 -20.75 2.80
C ILE A 139 -17.39 -20.11 3.10
N MET A 140 -17.66 -19.71 4.34
CA MET A 140 -18.89 -18.99 4.68
C MET A 140 -19.03 -17.67 3.91
N ILE A 141 -17.94 -16.91 3.79
CA ILE A 141 -17.92 -15.67 3.00
C ILE A 141 -18.23 -15.95 1.52
N GLN A 142 -17.63 -16.99 0.94
CA GLN A 142 -17.92 -17.41 -0.43
C GLN A 142 -19.40 -17.79 -0.62
N SER A 143 -19.95 -18.56 0.32
CA SER A 143 -21.37 -18.97 0.30
C SER A 143 -22.30 -17.75 0.34
N ASN A 144 -22.04 -16.81 1.26
CA ASN A 144 -22.80 -15.57 1.37
C ASN A 144 -22.73 -14.72 0.11
N PHE A 145 -21.56 -14.65 -0.54
CA PHE A 145 -21.39 -13.93 -1.80
C PHE A 145 -22.14 -14.61 -2.95
N ALA A 146 -22.11 -15.94 -3.04
CA ALA A 146 -22.87 -16.67 -4.04
C ALA A 146 -24.39 -16.48 -3.88
N SER A 147 -24.88 -16.48 -2.63
CA SER A 147 -26.29 -16.16 -2.33
C SER A 147 -26.64 -14.73 -2.72
N LEU A 148 -25.80 -13.74 -2.39
CA LEU A 148 -26.01 -12.35 -2.80
C LEU A 148 -26.08 -12.19 -4.33
N LYS A 149 -25.24 -12.92 -5.07
CA LYS A 149 -25.24 -12.91 -6.55
C LYS A 149 -26.53 -13.48 -7.14
N LYS A 150 -27.12 -14.49 -6.50
CA LYS A 150 -28.43 -15.06 -6.86
C LYS A 150 -29.61 -14.17 -6.48
N GLU A 151 -29.50 -13.45 -5.35
CA GLU A 151 -30.53 -12.55 -4.85
C GLU A 151 -30.53 -11.18 -5.54
N LYS A 152 -29.43 -10.80 -6.22
CA LYS A 152 -29.29 -9.54 -6.95
C LYS A 152 -30.51 -9.11 -7.80
N PRO A 153 -31.16 -10.00 -8.60
CA PRO A 153 -32.34 -9.60 -9.37
C PRO A 153 -33.62 -9.40 -8.53
N MET A 154 -33.63 -9.80 -7.26
CA MET A 154 -34.83 -9.84 -6.40
C MET A 154 -34.82 -8.78 -5.28
N ILE A 155 -33.69 -8.12 -5.04
CA ILE A 155 -33.54 -7.16 -3.95
C ILE A 155 -33.30 -5.74 -4.47
N SER A 156 -33.63 -4.74 -3.65
CA SER A 156 -33.37 -3.35 -3.99
C SER A 156 -31.87 -3.09 -4.08
N THR A 157 -31.47 -2.08 -4.88
CA THR A 157 -30.06 -1.67 -4.99
C THR A 157 -29.46 -1.29 -3.63
N SER A 158 -30.23 -0.62 -2.79
CA SER A 158 -29.81 -0.25 -1.43
C SER A 158 -29.53 -1.48 -0.55
N ASP A 159 -30.41 -2.48 -0.60
CA ASP A 159 -30.23 -3.72 0.18
C ASP A 159 -29.05 -4.54 -0.33
N TYR A 160 -28.86 -4.57 -1.65
CA TYR A 160 -27.71 -5.20 -2.29
C TYR A 160 -26.40 -4.56 -1.80
N ASP A 161 -26.31 -3.23 -1.84
CA ASP A 161 -25.10 -2.51 -1.42
C ASP A 161 -24.80 -2.71 0.08
N MET A 162 -25.82 -2.71 0.92
CA MET A 162 -25.65 -3.00 2.34
C MET A 162 -25.12 -4.42 2.57
N LYS A 163 -25.69 -5.44 1.90
CA LYS A 163 -25.22 -6.83 2.00
C LYS A 163 -23.80 -6.98 1.43
N ARG A 164 -23.53 -6.35 0.29
CA ARG A 164 -22.20 -6.31 -0.35
C ARG A 164 -21.16 -5.72 0.61
N ASN A 165 -21.44 -4.59 1.23
CA ASN A 165 -20.53 -3.92 2.16
C ASN A 165 -20.26 -4.76 3.42
N ARG A 166 -21.26 -5.49 3.93
CA ARG A 166 -21.07 -6.44 5.04
C ARG A 166 -20.13 -7.59 4.68
N ILE A 167 -20.22 -8.11 3.45
CA ILE A 167 -19.31 -9.16 2.95
C ILE A 167 -17.90 -8.59 2.83
N VAL A 168 -17.74 -7.41 2.24
CA VAL A 168 -16.44 -6.72 2.12
C VAL A 168 -15.80 -6.52 3.49
N GLU A 169 -16.55 -6.01 4.47
CA GLU A 169 -16.07 -5.80 5.83
C GLU A 169 -15.62 -7.13 6.46
N SER A 170 -16.39 -8.20 6.27
CA SER A 170 -16.05 -9.55 6.76
C SER A 170 -14.75 -10.06 6.14
N MET A 171 -14.55 -9.85 4.83
CA MET A 171 -13.29 -10.18 4.14
C MET A 171 -12.11 -9.40 4.71
N LEU A 172 -12.27 -8.08 4.90
CA LEU A 172 -11.22 -7.22 5.45
C LEU A 172 -10.85 -7.60 6.88
N GLN A 173 -11.82 -7.98 7.71
CA GLN A 173 -11.60 -8.47 9.07
C GLN A 173 -10.85 -9.82 9.07
N LEU A 174 -11.24 -10.75 8.21
CA LEU A 174 -10.58 -12.06 8.11
C LEU A 174 -9.11 -11.90 7.70
N ILE A 175 -8.84 -11.04 6.72
CA ILE A 175 -7.49 -10.67 6.28
C ILE A 175 -6.70 -9.96 7.38
N LYS A 176 -7.37 -9.14 8.22
CA LYS A 176 -6.71 -8.48 9.36
C LYS A 176 -6.25 -9.51 10.40
N ARG A 177 -7.10 -10.48 10.74
CA ARG A 177 -6.79 -11.55 11.69
C ARG A 177 -5.68 -12.47 11.19
N SER A 178 -5.58 -12.69 9.89
CA SER A 178 -4.50 -13.49 9.32
C SER A 178 -3.10 -12.85 9.48
N LEU A 179 -2.99 -11.55 9.83
CA LEU A 179 -1.71 -10.87 10.11
C LEU A 179 -1.22 -10.98 11.56
N GLU A 180 -2.12 -11.25 12.50
CA GLU A 180 -1.75 -11.32 13.92
C GLU A 180 -1.05 -12.66 14.25
N ARG A 181 -0.92 -13.56 13.27
CA ARG A 181 -0.06 -14.72 13.37
C ARG A 181 1.40 -14.34 13.06
N PRO A 182 2.36 -14.55 13.99
CA PRO A 182 3.76 -14.47 13.65
C PRO A 182 4.07 -15.48 12.54
N ALA A 183 4.98 -15.11 11.63
CA ALA A 183 5.38 -15.85 10.43
C ALA A 183 6.07 -17.21 10.69
N SER A 184 5.68 -17.93 11.75
CA SER A 184 6.26 -19.21 12.17
C SER A 184 5.75 -20.43 11.39
N CYS A 185 4.72 -20.29 10.55
CA CYS A 185 4.08 -21.44 9.90
C CYS A 185 4.43 -21.60 8.40
N TYR A 186 5.23 -20.71 7.81
CA TYR A 186 5.57 -20.76 6.37
C TYR A 186 6.98 -21.27 6.07
N PHE A 187 7.62 -22.00 6.97
CA PHE A 187 8.76 -22.85 6.61
C PHE A 187 8.30 -24.31 6.49
N SER A 188 7.74 -24.62 5.32
CA SER A 188 7.67 -25.99 4.84
C SER A 188 9.10 -26.53 4.76
N LYS A 189 9.39 -27.58 5.55
CA LYS A 189 10.64 -28.35 5.47
C LYS A 189 10.83 -28.80 4.01
N ALA A 190 11.90 -28.33 3.37
CA ALA A 190 12.37 -28.96 2.15
C ALA A 190 12.79 -30.41 2.50
N PRO A 191 12.46 -31.41 1.66
CA PRO A 191 12.93 -32.77 1.88
C PRO A 191 14.45 -32.80 1.75
N ARG A 192 15.14 -33.30 2.79
CA ARG A 192 16.58 -33.60 2.70
C ARG A 192 16.76 -34.70 1.66
N VAL A 193 17.21 -34.33 0.47
CA VAL A 193 17.70 -35.27 -0.52
C VAL A 193 18.96 -35.91 0.08
N GLY A 194 18.90 -37.22 0.32
CA GLY A 194 20.01 -38.00 0.82
C GLY A 194 21.15 -38.00 -0.18
N SER A 195 22.27 -37.37 0.18
CA SER A 195 23.55 -37.56 -0.49
C SER A 195 24.06 -38.96 -0.14
N HIS A 196 23.87 -39.88 -1.08
CA HIS A 196 24.52 -41.19 -1.06
C HIS A 196 26.00 -40.97 -1.34
N ASP A 197 26.82 -41.20 -0.32
CA ASP A 197 28.28 -41.09 -0.37
C ASP A 197 28.85 -42.48 -0.76
N PRO A 198 29.54 -42.65 -1.90
CA PRO A 198 30.29 -43.85 -2.17
C PRO A 198 31.71 -43.70 -1.59
N ARG A 199 31.99 -44.44 -0.51
CA ARG A 199 33.36 -44.58 0.03
C ARG A 199 34.28 -45.24 -1.02
N PRO A 200 35.54 -44.80 -1.14
CA PRO A 200 36.58 -45.60 -1.76
C PRO A 200 37.29 -46.46 -0.69
N GLY A 201 37.50 -47.73 -1.02
CA GLY A 201 38.22 -48.72 -0.22
C GLY A 201 38.23 -50.05 -0.93
#